data_AF-A0A3L6ZWG7-F1
#
_entry.id   AF-A0A3L6ZWG7-F1
#
_cell.length_a   1.000
_cell.length_b   1.000
_cell.length_c   1.000
_cell.angle_alpha   90.00
_cell.angle_beta   90.00
_cell.angle_gamma   90.00
#
_symmetry.space_group_name_H-M   'P 1'
#
loop_
_entity.id
_entity.type
_entity.pdbx_description
1 polymer ?
#
loop_
_entity_poly.entity_id
_entity_poly.type
_entity_poly.pdbx_seq_one_letter_code
_entity_poly.pdbx_strand_id
1 'polypeptide(L)'
;MTTAVFAAGAVCWRRIDGKIHVLVIHRTKYADVSLPKGKVDPGESLPQTAVREILEETGLAVSLGVPLGISRYPLASGREKIVHYWAAEVSDAAIRSSTFVPNEEVAALEWVTPRKARSYLSHAPDVEILSTFTDLLDDGISSTFAIIALRHGKALPASSWAGPDATRPLTARGVEQASSIVPTLQAFGVKRIVSSTAVRCVTTAAPLAAASGLDLRRTDLISQDAHERGEADVRKVVGKRVRSGKTAVLCSHGPVLPEILREIALATGSLSGSYLSSAADLPTGAFSIVHLSATNPSSGIISIETHEPRA
;
A
#
# COMPACT_ATOMS: atom_id res chain seq x y z
N MET A 1 -3.73 -25.44 17.60
CA MET A 1 -4.13 -24.03 17.48
C MET A 1 -4.94 -23.88 16.21
N THR A 2 -6.20 -23.46 16.29
CA THR A 2 -7.05 -23.24 15.12
C THR A 2 -6.50 -22.07 14.30
N THR A 3 -6.29 -22.25 13.00
CA THR A 3 -5.75 -21.22 12.11
C THR A 3 -6.72 -20.04 12.00
N ALA A 4 -6.23 -18.81 12.16
CA ALA A 4 -7.05 -17.60 11.98
C ALA A 4 -7.66 -17.54 10.56
N VAL A 5 -8.78 -16.83 10.42
CA VAL A 5 -9.35 -16.46 9.13
C VAL A 5 -8.95 -15.01 8.85
N PHE A 6 -8.18 -14.78 7.80
CA PHE A 6 -7.82 -13.42 7.39
C PHE A 6 -8.87 -12.82 6.45
N ALA A 7 -8.98 -11.50 6.50
CA ALA A 7 -9.79 -10.68 5.61
C ALA A 7 -9.18 -9.30 5.46
N ALA A 8 -9.62 -8.60 4.43
CA ALA A 8 -9.22 -7.24 4.17
C ALA A 8 -10.38 -6.44 3.57
N GLY A 9 -10.39 -5.14 3.82
CA GLY A 9 -11.40 -4.22 3.31
C GLY A 9 -10.93 -2.77 3.37
N ALA A 10 -11.86 -1.84 3.17
CA ALA A 10 -11.53 -0.43 3.19
C ALA A 10 -12.68 0.47 3.68
N VAL A 11 -12.32 1.59 4.29
CA VAL A 11 -13.19 2.76 4.37
C VAL A 11 -13.09 3.49 3.03
N CYS A 12 -13.99 3.13 2.11
CA CYS A 12 -14.12 3.83 0.84
C CYS A 12 -14.77 5.20 1.08
N TRP A 13 -14.17 6.28 0.59
CA TRP A 13 -14.66 7.63 0.84
C TRP A 13 -14.60 8.50 -0.42
N ARG A 14 -15.44 9.54 -0.47
CA ARG A 14 -15.41 10.57 -1.52
C ARG A 14 -15.95 11.91 -1.00
N ARG A 15 -15.80 12.97 -1.79
CA ARG A 15 -16.45 14.27 -1.52
C ARG A 15 -17.76 14.37 -2.29
N ILE A 16 -18.83 14.77 -1.60
CA ILE A 16 -20.13 15.12 -2.19
C ILE A 16 -20.49 16.49 -1.60
N ASP A 17 -20.71 17.49 -2.45
CA ASP A 17 -21.00 18.88 -2.06
C ASP A 17 -20.01 19.43 -1.02
N GLY A 18 -18.72 19.16 -1.24
CA GLY A 18 -17.63 19.59 -0.37
C GLY A 18 -17.49 18.82 0.95
N LYS A 19 -18.34 17.83 1.22
CA LYS A 19 -18.35 17.04 2.46
C LYS A 19 -17.87 15.61 2.23
N ILE A 20 -17.08 15.09 3.17
CA ILE A 20 -16.65 13.70 3.17
C ILE A 20 -17.85 12.78 3.41
N HIS A 21 -18.00 11.81 2.53
CA HIS A 21 -18.92 10.69 2.68
C HIS A 21 -18.12 9.39 2.62
N VAL A 22 -18.52 8.42 3.44
CA VAL A 22 -18.00 7.06 3.45
C VAL A 22 -19.05 6.12 2.88
N LEU A 23 -18.59 5.05 2.26
CA LEU A 23 -19.42 3.98 1.75
C LEU A 23 -19.70 2.96 2.85
N VAL A 24 -20.97 2.63 3.03
CA VAL A 24 -21.40 1.45 3.79
C VAL A 24 -22.16 0.50 2.87
N ILE A 25 -22.12 -0.78 3.20
CA ILE A 25 -22.84 -1.83 2.46
C ILE A 25 -23.92 -2.43 3.35
N HIS A 26 -25.09 -2.67 2.77
CA HIS A 26 -26.21 -3.39 3.40
C HIS A 26 -26.15 -4.84 2.95
N ARG A 27 -25.90 -5.78 3.87
CA ARG A 27 -25.68 -7.19 3.51
C ARG A 27 -26.95 -8.01 3.65
N THR A 28 -27.38 -8.65 2.56
CA THR A 28 -28.63 -9.42 2.49
C THR A 28 -28.63 -10.58 3.48
N LYS A 29 -27.53 -11.33 3.53
CA LYS A 29 -27.40 -12.56 4.32
C LYS A 29 -27.47 -12.34 5.83
N TYR A 30 -26.94 -11.21 6.31
CA TYR A 30 -26.80 -10.91 7.73
C TYR A 30 -27.78 -9.85 8.23
N ALA A 31 -28.51 -9.20 7.30
CA ALA A 31 -29.40 -8.08 7.58
C ALA A 31 -28.70 -6.98 8.40
N ASP A 32 -27.46 -6.66 8.05
CA ASP A 32 -26.61 -5.72 8.77
C ASP A 32 -25.93 -4.69 7.85
N VAL A 33 -25.39 -3.65 8.47
CA VAL A 33 -24.64 -2.59 7.80
C VAL A 33 -23.18 -2.65 8.25
N SER A 34 -22.28 -2.78 7.28
CA SER A 34 -20.84 -2.88 7.55
C SER A 34 -20.01 -2.06 6.58
N LEU A 35 -18.71 -1.96 6.87
CA LEU A 35 -17.72 -1.59 5.87
C LEU A 35 -17.53 -2.75 4.88
N PRO A 36 -17.22 -2.46 3.60
CA PRO A 36 -16.92 -3.49 2.61
C PRO A 36 -15.59 -4.20 2.90
N LYS A 37 -15.62 -5.53 2.89
CA LYS A 37 -14.52 -6.43 3.29
C LYS A 37 -14.86 -7.88 3.02
N GLY A 38 -13.87 -8.65 2.57
CA GLY A 38 -14.02 -10.10 2.42
C GLY A 38 -12.75 -10.89 2.70
N LYS A 39 -12.79 -12.20 2.40
CA LYS A 39 -11.80 -13.16 2.87
C LYS A 39 -10.57 -13.15 1.97
N VAL A 40 -9.41 -13.37 2.57
CA VAL A 40 -8.18 -13.58 1.78
C VAL A 40 -8.29 -14.91 1.06
N ASP A 41 -8.16 -14.89 -0.26
CA ASP A 41 -8.08 -16.09 -1.08
C ASP A 41 -6.69 -16.74 -1.02
N PRO A 42 -6.57 -18.05 -1.29
CA PRO A 42 -5.28 -18.72 -1.33
C PRO A 42 -4.30 -18.00 -2.25
N GLY A 43 -3.15 -17.60 -1.70
CA GLY A 43 -2.14 -16.90 -2.48
C GLY A 43 -2.42 -15.42 -2.71
N GLU A 44 -3.34 -14.77 -1.97
CA GLU A 44 -3.52 -13.32 -1.93
C GLU A 44 -2.83 -12.63 -0.75
N SER A 45 -2.53 -11.34 -0.90
CA SER A 45 -2.08 -10.47 0.19
C SER A 45 -3.26 -9.67 0.66
N LEU A 46 -3.21 -9.19 1.89
CA LEU A 46 -4.26 -8.34 2.43
C LEU A 46 -4.55 -7.09 1.55
N PRO A 47 -3.57 -6.31 1.02
CA PRO A 47 -3.87 -5.20 0.11
C PRO A 47 -4.55 -5.65 -1.20
N GLN A 48 -4.09 -6.76 -1.80
CA GLN A 48 -4.71 -7.35 -3.00
C GLN A 48 -6.15 -7.78 -2.71
N THR A 49 -6.38 -8.47 -1.60
CA THR A 49 -7.71 -8.88 -1.16
C THR A 49 -8.60 -7.67 -0.94
N ALA A 50 -8.13 -6.61 -0.27
CA ALA A 50 -8.94 -5.41 -0.06
C ALA A 50 -9.45 -4.84 -1.38
N VAL A 51 -8.57 -4.59 -2.36
CA VAL A 51 -9.00 -4.00 -3.64
C VAL A 51 -9.91 -4.91 -4.45
N ARG A 52 -9.68 -6.23 -4.40
CA ARG A 52 -10.55 -7.23 -5.06
C ARG A 52 -11.95 -7.22 -4.42
N GLU A 53 -12.02 -7.34 -3.10
CA GLU A 53 -13.28 -7.38 -2.35
C GLU A 53 -14.08 -6.09 -2.51
N ILE A 54 -13.42 -4.91 -2.49
CA ILE A 54 -14.11 -3.65 -2.79
C ILE A 54 -14.70 -3.68 -4.21
N LEU A 55 -13.96 -4.18 -5.20
CA LEU A 55 -14.46 -4.27 -6.56
C LEU A 55 -15.64 -5.25 -6.68
N GLU A 56 -15.56 -6.41 -6.03
CA GLU A 56 -16.63 -7.44 -6.04
C GLU A 56 -17.89 -6.96 -5.34
N GLU A 57 -17.78 -6.41 -4.12
CA GLU A 57 -18.93 -5.99 -3.31
C GLU A 57 -19.55 -4.68 -3.80
N THR A 58 -18.79 -3.80 -4.44
CA THR A 58 -19.22 -2.41 -4.69
C THR A 58 -19.06 -1.96 -6.14
N GLY A 59 -18.47 -2.78 -7.01
CA GLY A 59 -18.15 -2.41 -8.38
C GLY A 59 -17.12 -1.27 -8.51
N LEU A 60 -16.49 -0.83 -7.41
CA LEU A 60 -15.58 0.31 -7.40
C LEU A 60 -14.13 -0.14 -7.56
N ALA A 61 -13.48 0.30 -8.64
CA ALA A 61 -12.04 0.19 -8.77
C ALA A 61 -11.36 1.28 -7.92
N VAL A 62 -10.65 0.86 -6.86
CA VAL A 62 -10.01 1.77 -5.91
C VAL A 62 -8.49 1.55 -5.82
N SER A 63 -7.81 2.51 -5.21
CA SER A 63 -6.44 2.35 -4.73
C SER A 63 -6.41 2.63 -3.23
N LEU A 64 -5.63 1.86 -2.50
CA LEU A 64 -5.49 1.99 -1.06
C LEU A 64 -4.59 3.17 -0.71
N GLY A 65 -4.99 3.89 0.33
CA GLY A 65 -4.21 4.88 1.04
C GLY A 65 -3.68 4.32 2.36
N VAL A 66 -3.72 5.14 3.41
CA VAL A 66 -3.18 4.80 4.73
C VAL A 66 -3.95 3.64 5.39
N PRO A 67 -3.28 2.71 6.11
CA PRO A 67 -3.94 1.71 6.94
C PRO A 67 -4.72 2.35 8.10
N LEU A 68 -5.89 1.79 8.42
CA LEU A 68 -6.81 2.29 9.45
C LEU A 68 -6.92 1.38 10.68
N GLY A 69 -6.24 0.23 10.66
CA GLY A 69 -6.17 -0.70 11.79
C GLY A 69 -6.70 -2.09 11.46
N ILE A 70 -6.89 -2.86 12.54
CA ILE A 70 -7.22 -4.29 12.48
C ILE A 70 -8.39 -4.57 13.42
N SER A 71 -9.44 -5.19 12.91
CA SER A 71 -10.53 -5.74 13.71
C SER A 71 -10.31 -7.21 14.01
N ARG A 72 -10.51 -7.63 15.27
CA ARG A 72 -10.36 -9.03 15.71
C ARG A 72 -11.61 -9.48 16.45
N TYR A 73 -12.17 -10.62 16.05
CA TYR A 73 -13.32 -11.20 16.74
C TYR A 73 -13.43 -12.72 16.55
N PRO A 74 -14.00 -13.45 17.52
CA PRO A 74 -14.18 -14.89 17.41
C PRO A 74 -15.30 -15.23 16.41
N LEU A 75 -15.11 -16.33 15.68
CA LEU A 75 -16.15 -16.94 14.85
C LEU A 75 -16.83 -18.08 15.61
N ALA A 76 -18.08 -18.41 15.24
CA ALA A 76 -18.80 -19.57 15.77
C ALA A 76 -18.03 -20.89 15.62
N SER A 77 -17.14 -20.97 14.61
CA SER A 77 -16.22 -22.10 14.40
C SER A 77 -15.10 -22.25 15.45
N GLY A 78 -14.98 -21.35 16.43
CA GLY A 78 -13.88 -21.30 17.39
C GLY A 78 -12.56 -20.76 16.82
N ARG A 79 -12.56 -20.29 15.57
CA ARG A 79 -11.42 -19.60 14.92
C ARG A 79 -11.51 -18.10 15.16
N GLU A 80 -10.38 -17.41 15.21
CA GLU A 80 -10.33 -15.95 15.20
C GLU A 80 -10.47 -15.40 13.77
N LYS A 81 -11.26 -14.35 13.59
CA LYS A 81 -11.33 -13.55 12.36
C LYS A 81 -10.50 -12.28 12.56
N ILE A 82 -9.59 -12.03 11.63
CA ILE A 82 -8.71 -10.85 11.63
C ILE A 82 -8.95 -10.10 10.32
N VAL A 83 -9.38 -8.85 10.40
CA VAL A 83 -9.69 -8.00 9.25
C VAL A 83 -8.78 -6.77 9.25
N HIS A 84 -8.06 -6.54 8.15
CA HIS A 84 -7.25 -5.34 7.97
C HIS A 84 -7.99 -4.32 7.11
N TYR A 85 -7.92 -3.04 7.48
CA TYR A 85 -8.59 -1.97 6.76
C TYR A 85 -7.63 -0.87 6.32
N TRP A 86 -7.92 -0.28 5.16
CA TRP A 86 -7.26 0.90 4.62
C TRP A 86 -8.28 2.00 4.29
N ALA A 87 -7.83 3.25 4.21
CA ALA A 87 -8.60 4.29 3.55
C ALA A 87 -8.54 4.08 2.03
N ALA A 88 -9.63 4.34 1.31
CA ALA A 88 -9.65 4.29 -0.15
C ALA A 88 -10.44 5.47 -0.72
N GLU A 89 -9.76 6.42 -1.36
CA GLU A 89 -10.42 7.54 -2.03
C GLU A 89 -11.04 7.06 -3.35
N VAL A 90 -12.35 7.26 -3.49
CA VAL A 90 -13.09 6.85 -4.68
C VAL A 90 -13.24 8.04 -5.63
N SER A 91 -12.56 7.95 -6.77
CA SER A 91 -12.61 8.98 -7.80
C SER A 91 -13.96 9.04 -8.52
N ASP A 92 -14.31 10.20 -9.07
CA ASP A 92 -15.52 10.34 -9.89
C ASP A 92 -15.52 9.40 -11.11
N ALA A 93 -14.34 9.08 -11.65
CA ALA A 93 -14.21 8.11 -12.73
C ALA A 93 -14.62 6.70 -12.26
N ALA A 94 -14.16 6.28 -11.08
CA ALA A 94 -14.53 5.00 -10.48
C ALA A 94 -16.04 4.92 -10.16
N ILE A 95 -16.65 6.02 -9.71
CA ILE A 95 -18.10 6.10 -9.53
C ILE A 95 -18.84 5.91 -10.85
N ARG A 96 -18.43 6.61 -11.91
CA ARG A 96 -19.08 6.50 -13.23
C ARG A 96 -18.90 5.14 -13.88
N SER A 97 -17.77 4.47 -13.62
CA SER A 97 -17.48 3.13 -14.13
C SER A 97 -17.95 2.01 -13.20
N SER A 98 -18.63 2.33 -12.09
CA SER A 98 -19.08 1.32 -11.14
C SER A 98 -20.06 0.37 -11.80
N THR A 99 -19.83 -0.92 -11.61
CA THR A 99 -20.66 -2.00 -12.18
C THR A 99 -21.52 -2.68 -11.12
N PHE A 100 -21.72 -2.06 -9.95
CA PHE A 100 -22.46 -2.67 -8.87
C PHE A 100 -23.90 -3.00 -9.28
N VAL A 101 -24.29 -4.24 -8.99
CA VAL A 101 -25.67 -4.69 -9.06
C VAL A 101 -25.96 -5.42 -7.74
N PRO A 102 -27.06 -5.08 -7.03
CA PRO A 102 -27.48 -5.83 -5.85
C PRO A 102 -27.51 -7.33 -6.08
N ASN A 103 -26.98 -8.09 -5.13
CA ASN A 103 -26.87 -9.54 -5.22
C ASN A 103 -27.17 -10.22 -3.86
N GLU A 104 -27.00 -11.54 -3.79
CA GLU A 104 -27.30 -12.33 -2.59
C GLU A 104 -26.41 -11.97 -1.38
N GLU A 105 -25.28 -11.30 -1.60
CA GLU A 105 -24.36 -10.86 -0.55
C GLU A 105 -24.62 -9.40 -0.15
N VAL A 106 -24.68 -8.49 -1.12
CA VAL A 106 -24.85 -7.05 -0.91
C VAL A 106 -26.15 -6.56 -1.55
N ALA A 107 -27.10 -6.12 -0.71
CA ALA A 107 -28.39 -5.60 -1.13
C ALA A 107 -28.32 -4.16 -1.64
N ALA A 108 -27.47 -3.32 -1.03
CA ALA A 108 -27.39 -1.91 -1.37
C ALA A 108 -26.06 -1.27 -0.95
N LEU A 109 -25.69 -0.23 -1.67
CA LEU A 109 -24.60 0.70 -1.36
C LEU A 109 -25.19 2.02 -0.87
N GLU A 110 -24.62 2.57 0.19
CA GLU A 110 -25.06 3.87 0.72
C GLU A 110 -23.85 4.77 1.01
N TRP A 111 -23.88 5.99 0.48
CA TRP A 111 -22.89 7.02 0.77
C TRP A 111 -23.42 7.94 1.87
N VAL A 112 -22.76 7.94 3.03
CA VAL A 112 -23.21 8.72 4.20
C VAL A 112 -22.08 9.49 4.82
N THR A 113 -22.40 10.57 5.55
CA THR A 113 -21.40 11.26 6.37
C THR A 113 -20.81 10.32 7.43
N PRO A 114 -19.54 10.48 7.86
CA PRO A 114 -18.95 9.66 8.92
C PRO A 114 -19.79 9.62 10.21
N ARG A 115 -20.34 10.78 10.61
CA ARG A 115 -21.26 10.88 11.77
C ARG A 115 -22.48 9.98 11.62
N LYS A 116 -23.05 9.93 10.42
CA LYS A 116 -24.21 9.09 10.13
C LYS A 116 -23.79 7.62 10.15
N ALA A 117 -22.73 7.21 9.44
CA ALA A 117 -22.23 5.83 9.48
C ALA A 117 -22.01 5.32 10.93
N ARG A 118 -21.38 6.13 11.78
CA ARG A 118 -21.14 5.81 13.19
C ARG A 118 -22.43 5.50 13.97
N SER A 119 -23.58 6.06 13.58
CA SER A 119 -24.83 5.88 14.32
C SER A 119 -25.55 4.55 14.01
N TYR A 120 -25.16 3.80 12.98
CA TYR A 120 -25.89 2.59 12.56
C TYR A 120 -25.04 1.48 11.93
N LEU A 121 -23.71 1.62 11.86
CA LEU A 121 -22.83 0.47 11.65
C LEU A 121 -23.15 -0.60 12.71
N SER A 122 -23.39 -1.84 12.25
CA SER A 122 -23.92 -2.89 13.12
C SER A 122 -22.87 -3.50 14.05
N HIS A 123 -21.58 -3.30 13.75
CA HIS A 123 -20.47 -3.91 14.47
C HIS A 123 -19.56 -2.86 15.10
N ALA A 124 -19.34 -2.96 16.42
CA ALA A 124 -18.44 -2.06 17.15
C ALA A 124 -17.02 -2.00 16.55
N PRO A 125 -16.41 -3.11 16.09
CA PRO A 125 -15.10 -3.04 15.43
C PRO A 125 -15.07 -2.19 14.16
N ASP A 126 -16.15 -2.14 13.36
CA ASP A 126 -16.21 -1.28 12.17
C ASP A 126 -16.31 0.21 12.58
N VAL A 127 -16.96 0.50 13.72
CA VAL A 127 -17.02 1.86 14.29
C VAL A 127 -15.65 2.33 14.76
N GLU A 128 -14.83 1.45 15.35
CA GLU A 128 -13.44 1.77 15.73
C GLU A 128 -12.58 2.11 14.51
N ILE A 129 -12.68 1.32 13.43
CA ILE A 129 -11.99 1.60 12.16
C ILE A 129 -12.44 2.94 11.56
N LEU A 130 -13.75 3.23 11.59
CA LEU A 130 -14.27 4.52 11.16
C LEU A 130 -13.75 5.67 12.03
N SER A 131 -13.59 5.45 13.35
CA SER A 131 -13.01 6.43 14.26
C SER A 131 -11.58 6.78 13.88
N THR A 132 -10.73 5.79 13.60
CA THR A 132 -9.36 6.04 13.11
C THR A 132 -9.36 6.89 11.84
N PHE A 133 -10.30 6.65 10.93
CA PHE A 133 -10.42 7.47 9.73
C PHE A 133 -10.86 8.90 10.06
N THR A 134 -11.80 9.11 10.98
CA THR A 134 -12.21 10.46 11.38
C THR A 134 -11.12 11.23 12.11
N ASP A 135 -10.31 10.56 12.92
CA ASP A 135 -9.17 11.20 13.61
C ASP A 135 -8.18 11.77 12.58
N LEU A 136 -7.90 11.03 11.50
CA LEU A 136 -7.11 11.53 10.38
C LEU A 136 -7.74 12.75 9.69
N LEU A 137 -9.06 12.77 9.52
CA LEU A 137 -9.76 13.93 8.94
C LEU A 137 -9.65 15.17 9.84
N ASP A 138 -9.75 14.99 11.16
CA ASP A 138 -9.62 16.05 12.15
C ASP A 138 -8.19 16.64 12.16
N ASP A 139 -7.18 15.81 11.88
CA ASP A 139 -5.78 16.22 11.67
C ASP A 139 -5.52 16.84 10.26
N GLY A 140 -6.57 17.03 9.46
CA GLY A 140 -6.48 17.58 8.11
C GLY A 140 -5.92 16.62 7.06
N ILE A 141 -5.87 15.33 7.36
CA ILE A 141 -5.37 14.27 6.48
C ILE A 141 -6.56 13.54 5.85
N SER A 142 -7.04 14.07 4.73
CA SER A 142 -8.13 13.44 3.98
C SER A 142 -7.64 12.55 2.85
N SER A 143 -6.56 12.93 2.16
CA SER A 143 -5.98 12.16 1.06
C SER A 143 -4.49 11.91 1.31
N THR A 144 -4.02 10.72 0.97
CA THR A 144 -2.63 10.28 1.12
C THR A 144 -2.06 9.73 -0.19
N PHE A 145 -0.73 9.74 -0.26
CA PHE A 145 0.04 9.05 -1.30
C PHE A 145 1.22 8.32 -0.63
N ALA A 146 1.87 7.39 -1.34
CA ALA A 146 2.97 6.64 -0.75
C ALA A 146 4.30 6.76 -1.50
N ILE A 147 5.40 6.82 -0.75
CA ILE A 147 6.74 6.55 -1.28
C ILE A 147 7.14 5.16 -0.82
N ILE A 148 7.34 4.26 -1.79
CA ILE A 148 7.58 2.83 -1.54
C ILE A 148 9.06 2.54 -1.76
N ALA A 149 9.76 2.16 -0.71
CA ALA A 149 11.14 1.72 -0.77
C ALA A 149 11.17 0.20 -1.01
N LEU A 150 11.69 -0.23 -2.17
CA LEU A 150 11.71 -1.63 -2.60
C LEU A 150 13.15 -2.14 -2.66
N ARG A 151 13.47 -3.20 -1.91
CA ARG A 151 14.74 -3.92 -2.09
C ARG A 151 14.64 -4.82 -3.32
N HIS A 152 15.68 -4.83 -4.14
CA HIS A 152 15.75 -5.78 -5.26
C HIS A 152 15.57 -7.24 -4.78
N GLY A 153 15.03 -8.09 -5.67
CA GLY A 153 14.89 -9.53 -5.44
C GLY A 153 16.23 -10.24 -5.25
N LYS A 154 16.19 -11.52 -4.87
CA LYS A 154 17.41 -12.31 -4.65
C LYS A 154 18.27 -12.34 -5.92
N ALA A 155 19.51 -11.84 -5.82
CA ALA A 155 20.51 -11.88 -6.88
C ALA A 155 21.50 -13.03 -6.67
N LEU A 156 22.20 -13.44 -7.75
CA LEU A 156 23.31 -14.39 -7.66
C LEU A 156 24.32 -13.94 -6.59
N PRO A 157 25.06 -14.81 -5.89
CA PRO A 157 26.12 -14.37 -5.00
C PRO A 157 27.17 -13.51 -5.71
N ALA A 158 27.70 -12.48 -5.05
CA ALA A 158 28.75 -11.64 -5.63
C ALA A 158 30.02 -12.46 -5.95
N SER A 159 30.36 -13.42 -5.09
CA SER A 159 31.51 -14.31 -5.28
C SER A 159 31.42 -15.23 -6.50
N SER A 160 30.22 -15.46 -7.04
CA SER A 160 30.00 -16.31 -8.21
C SER A 160 29.77 -15.52 -9.50
N TRP A 161 29.96 -14.19 -9.48
CA TRP A 161 29.73 -13.33 -10.64
C TRP A 161 31.05 -12.72 -11.12
N ALA A 162 31.42 -12.99 -12.36
CA ALA A 162 32.70 -12.55 -12.92
C ALA A 162 32.68 -11.11 -13.47
N GLY A 163 31.49 -10.53 -13.69
CA GLY A 163 31.33 -9.17 -14.21
C GLY A 163 31.23 -8.10 -13.11
N PRO A 164 31.11 -6.81 -13.48
CA PRO A 164 30.85 -5.75 -12.51
C PRO A 164 29.60 -6.05 -11.67
N ASP A 165 29.61 -5.76 -10.37
CA ASP A 165 28.48 -6.12 -9.47
C ASP A 165 27.14 -5.54 -9.95
N ALA A 166 27.14 -4.32 -10.51
CA ALA A 166 25.93 -3.69 -11.07
C ALA A 166 25.25 -4.53 -12.17
N THR A 167 25.99 -5.42 -12.84
CA THR A 167 25.47 -6.31 -13.91
C THR A 167 24.89 -7.62 -13.38
N ARG A 168 25.04 -7.91 -12.08
CA ARG A 168 24.64 -9.17 -11.46
C ARG A 168 23.12 -9.38 -11.57
N PRO A 169 22.67 -10.50 -12.16
CA PRO A 169 21.25 -10.76 -12.38
C PRO A 169 20.56 -11.30 -11.14
N LEU A 170 19.22 -11.32 -11.20
CA LEU A 170 18.39 -12.06 -10.26
C LEU A 170 18.61 -13.58 -10.41
N THR A 171 18.42 -14.32 -9.32
CA THR A 171 18.22 -15.78 -9.38
C THR A 171 16.78 -16.09 -9.82
N ALA A 172 16.48 -17.37 -10.10
CA ALA A 172 15.11 -17.81 -10.36
C ALA A 172 14.14 -17.38 -9.25
N ARG A 173 14.50 -17.62 -7.99
CA ARG A 173 13.77 -17.12 -6.81
C ARG A 173 13.61 -15.60 -6.83
N GLY A 174 14.64 -14.85 -7.23
CA GLY A 174 14.55 -13.39 -7.33
C GLY A 174 13.53 -12.93 -8.38
N VAL A 175 13.41 -13.66 -9.49
CA VAL A 175 12.40 -13.40 -10.53
C VAL A 175 11.00 -13.71 -10.02
N GLU A 176 10.81 -14.82 -9.29
CA GLU A 176 9.54 -15.15 -8.63
C GLU A 176 9.13 -14.08 -7.62
N GLN A 177 10.07 -13.62 -6.78
CA GLN A 177 9.84 -12.51 -5.85
C GLN A 177 9.41 -11.23 -6.56
N ALA A 178 10.07 -10.89 -7.68
CA ALA A 178 9.74 -9.69 -8.46
C ALA A 178 8.31 -9.74 -9.02
N SER A 179 7.84 -10.92 -9.42
CA SER A 179 6.47 -11.12 -9.90
C SER A 179 5.45 -11.13 -8.75
N SER A 180 5.77 -11.74 -7.61
CA SER A 180 4.81 -11.94 -6.51
C SER A 180 4.44 -10.65 -5.76
N ILE A 181 5.28 -9.61 -5.83
CA ILE A 181 5.00 -8.30 -5.22
C ILE A 181 4.07 -7.41 -6.05
N VAL A 182 3.88 -7.70 -7.36
CA VAL A 182 3.16 -6.84 -8.28
C VAL A 182 1.72 -6.57 -7.84
N PRO A 183 0.89 -7.58 -7.49
CA PRO A 183 -0.50 -7.33 -7.09
C PRO A 183 -0.60 -6.44 -5.85
N THR A 184 0.26 -6.67 -4.86
CA THR A 184 0.32 -5.87 -3.64
C THR A 184 0.67 -4.41 -3.94
N LEU A 185 1.67 -4.17 -4.79
CA LEU A 185 2.10 -2.82 -5.16
C LEU A 185 1.04 -2.08 -6.00
N GLN A 186 0.36 -2.78 -6.91
CA GLN A 186 -0.72 -2.19 -7.71
C GLN A 186 -1.91 -1.74 -6.85
N ALA A 187 -2.15 -2.39 -5.72
CA ALA A 187 -3.21 -2.02 -4.78
C ALA A 187 -3.10 -0.56 -4.30
N PHE A 188 -1.89 0.02 -4.28
CA PHE A 188 -1.63 1.39 -3.81
C PHE A 188 -1.59 2.44 -4.95
N GLY A 189 -2.03 2.08 -6.16
CA GLY A 189 -2.21 3.03 -7.24
C GLY A 189 -0.92 3.69 -7.73
N VAL A 190 0.18 2.94 -7.82
CA VAL A 190 1.50 3.42 -8.26
C VAL A 190 1.40 4.24 -9.55
N LYS A 191 2.02 5.42 -9.55
CA LYS A 191 2.06 6.34 -10.72
C LYS A 191 3.48 6.56 -11.25
N ARG A 192 4.50 6.17 -10.49
CA ARG A 192 5.91 6.37 -10.82
C ARG A 192 6.73 5.18 -10.37
N ILE A 193 7.64 4.72 -11.22
CA ILE A 193 8.61 3.68 -10.87
C ILE A 193 10.00 4.22 -11.18
N VAL A 194 10.85 4.27 -10.17
CA VAL A 194 12.26 4.66 -10.28
C VAL A 194 13.09 3.50 -9.75
N SER A 195 14.13 3.13 -10.47
CA SER A 195 15.01 2.05 -10.08
C SER A 195 16.47 2.49 -10.19
N SER A 196 17.31 1.92 -9.32
CA SER A 196 18.75 1.91 -9.55
C SER A 196 19.07 1.36 -10.95
N THR A 197 20.18 1.81 -11.51
CA THR A 197 20.74 1.33 -12.79
C THR A 197 21.15 -0.16 -12.77
N ALA A 198 21.37 -0.76 -11.60
CA ALA A 198 21.79 -2.14 -11.48
C ALA A 198 20.77 -3.14 -12.06
N VAL A 199 21.24 -4.16 -12.77
CA VAL A 199 20.42 -5.15 -13.47
C VAL A 199 19.40 -5.79 -12.52
N ARG A 200 19.82 -6.25 -11.34
CA ARG A 200 18.91 -6.80 -10.31
C ARG A 200 17.75 -5.87 -9.92
N CYS A 201 18.00 -4.56 -9.78
CA CYS A 201 16.96 -3.58 -9.44
C CYS A 201 16.02 -3.33 -10.61
N VAL A 202 16.57 -3.21 -11.83
CA VAL A 202 15.78 -3.03 -13.05
C VAL A 202 14.88 -4.25 -13.28
N THR A 203 15.42 -5.46 -13.19
CA THR A 203 14.66 -6.71 -13.35
C THR A 203 13.61 -6.89 -12.27
N THR A 204 13.87 -6.45 -11.02
CA THR A 204 12.86 -6.52 -9.95
C THR A 204 11.66 -5.61 -10.22
N ALA A 205 11.89 -4.41 -10.74
CA ALA A 205 10.85 -3.42 -10.97
C ALA A 205 10.13 -3.58 -12.33
N ALA A 206 10.71 -4.34 -13.27
CA ALA A 206 10.17 -4.49 -14.62
C ALA A 206 8.77 -5.12 -14.68
N PRO A 207 8.43 -6.19 -13.91
CA PRO A 207 7.08 -6.75 -13.89
C PRO A 207 6.01 -5.73 -13.49
N LEU A 208 6.28 -4.91 -12.46
CA LEU A 208 5.37 -3.84 -12.04
C LEU A 208 5.17 -2.79 -13.14
N ALA A 209 6.26 -2.41 -13.82
CA ALA A 209 6.21 -1.44 -14.91
C ALA A 209 5.34 -1.93 -16.07
N ALA A 210 5.50 -3.19 -16.46
CA ALA A 210 4.69 -3.83 -17.49
C ALA A 210 3.21 -3.92 -17.06
N ALA A 211 2.93 -4.45 -15.87
CA ALA A 211 1.56 -4.62 -15.38
C ALA A 211 0.80 -3.29 -15.16
N SER A 212 1.52 -2.21 -14.86
CA SER A 212 0.93 -0.88 -14.65
C SER A 212 0.93 0.00 -15.90
N GLY A 213 1.54 -0.45 -17.01
CA GLY A 213 1.72 0.38 -18.21
C GLY A 213 2.55 1.65 -17.96
N LEU A 214 3.55 1.59 -17.07
CA LEU A 214 4.34 2.74 -16.63
C LEU A 214 5.81 2.65 -17.09
N ASP A 215 6.40 3.80 -17.40
CA ASP A 215 7.84 3.88 -17.67
C ASP A 215 8.68 3.54 -16.43
N LEU A 216 9.62 2.62 -16.60
CA LEU A 216 10.66 2.34 -15.60
C LEU A 216 11.83 3.32 -15.76
N ARG A 217 11.89 4.34 -14.88
CA ARG A 217 12.97 5.32 -14.90
C ARG A 217 14.20 4.82 -14.15
N ARG A 218 15.34 4.77 -14.81
CA ARG A 218 16.62 4.36 -14.22
C ARG A 218 17.40 5.58 -13.77
N THR A 219 18.07 5.51 -12.63
CA THR A 219 18.94 6.58 -12.17
C THR A 219 20.07 6.03 -11.31
N ASP A 220 21.27 6.58 -11.49
CA ASP A 220 22.43 6.18 -10.69
C ASP A 220 22.39 6.77 -9.28
N LEU A 221 21.63 7.85 -9.07
CA LEU A 221 21.51 8.57 -7.80
C LEU A 221 20.97 7.74 -6.62
N ILE A 222 20.44 6.54 -6.86
CA ILE A 222 20.01 5.57 -5.84
C ILE A 222 20.67 4.19 -6.07
N SER A 223 21.82 4.16 -6.75
CA SER A 223 22.62 2.93 -6.93
C SER A 223 23.54 2.69 -5.73
N GLN A 224 23.87 1.42 -5.50
CA GLN A 224 24.83 1.04 -4.48
C GLN A 224 26.23 1.59 -4.80
N ASP A 225 26.65 1.46 -6.05
CA ASP A 225 27.94 1.95 -6.54
C ASP A 225 28.12 3.46 -6.29
N ALA A 226 27.13 4.29 -6.62
CA ALA A 226 27.18 5.72 -6.36
C ALA A 226 27.16 6.02 -4.85
N HIS A 227 26.38 5.26 -4.07
CA HIS A 227 26.32 5.42 -2.62
C HIS A 227 27.66 5.11 -1.95
N GLU A 228 28.33 4.02 -2.34
CA GLU A 228 29.64 3.63 -1.80
C GLU A 228 30.76 4.64 -2.16
N ARG A 229 30.64 5.32 -3.30
CA ARG A 229 31.57 6.40 -3.71
C ARG A 229 31.21 7.78 -3.14
N GLY A 230 30.07 7.94 -2.47
CA GLY A 230 29.58 9.23 -2.00
C GLY A 230 29.04 10.15 -3.12
N GLU A 231 28.70 9.58 -4.27
CA GLU A 231 28.18 10.26 -5.47
C GLU A 231 26.64 10.17 -5.60
N ALA A 232 25.99 9.37 -4.72
CA ALA A 232 24.54 9.27 -4.69
C ALA A 232 23.87 10.60 -4.30
N ASP A 233 22.65 10.81 -4.78
CA ASP A 233 21.83 11.97 -4.43
C ASP A 233 20.39 11.49 -4.18
N VAL A 234 20.26 10.72 -3.09
CA VAL A 234 18.98 10.15 -2.65
C VAL A 234 17.99 11.26 -2.32
N ARG A 235 18.47 12.35 -1.69
CA ARG A 235 17.69 13.55 -1.37
C ARG A 235 16.96 14.12 -2.59
N LYS A 236 17.64 14.28 -3.72
CA LYS A 236 17.03 14.81 -4.95
C LYS A 236 15.96 13.88 -5.50
N VAL A 237 16.19 12.56 -5.49
CA VAL A 237 15.22 11.58 -5.97
C VAL A 237 13.98 11.58 -5.08
N VAL A 238 14.16 11.40 -3.76
CA VAL A 238 13.07 11.37 -2.78
C VAL A 238 12.31 12.68 -2.76
N GLY A 239 12.99 13.83 -2.62
CA GLY A 239 12.36 15.14 -2.56
C GLY A 239 11.52 15.43 -3.81
N LYS A 240 11.95 14.99 -5.00
CA LYS A 240 11.15 15.11 -6.22
C LYS A 240 9.88 14.25 -6.18
N ARG A 241 9.88 13.09 -5.51
CA ARG A 241 8.69 12.25 -5.36
C ARG A 241 7.73 12.82 -4.32
N VAL A 242 8.24 13.22 -3.15
CA VAL A 242 7.45 13.87 -2.10
C VAL A 242 6.72 15.10 -2.65
N ARG A 243 7.44 16.01 -3.32
CA ARG A 243 6.83 17.20 -3.95
C ARG A 243 5.80 16.88 -5.04
N SER A 244 5.89 15.72 -5.68
CA SER A 244 4.94 15.35 -6.72
C SER A 244 3.58 14.87 -6.19
N GLY A 245 3.51 14.49 -4.91
CA GLY A 245 2.28 14.02 -4.28
C GLY A 245 1.67 12.77 -4.92
N LYS A 246 2.49 11.93 -5.58
CA LYS A 246 2.04 10.77 -6.34
C LYS A 246 2.74 9.52 -5.84
N THR A 247 1.98 8.43 -5.70
CA THR A 247 2.52 7.16 -5.26
C THR A 247 3.65 6.69 -6.17
N ALA A 248 4.81 6.39 -5.59
CA ALA A 248 6.03 6.06 -6.32
C ALA A 248 6.78 4.89 -5.69
N VAL A 249 7.28 3.98 -6.53
CA VAL A 249 8.19 2.91 -6.13
C VAL A 249 9.63 3.33 -6.42
N LEU A 250 10.51 3.16 -5.43
CA LEU A 250 11.95 3.36 -5.49
C LEU A 250 12.65 2.01 -5.27
N CYS A 251 13.07 1.35 -6.34
CA CYS A 251 13.79 0.07 -6.26
C CYS A 251 15.30 0.31 -6.10
N SER A 252 15.87 -0.17 -4.99
CA SER A 252 17.27 0.06 -4.64
C SER A 252 17.87 -1.13 -3.84
N HIS A 253 18.93 -0.88 -3.09
CA HIS A 253 19.82 -1.86 -2.46
C HIS A 253 19.79 -1.73 -0.95
N GLY A 254 20.13 -2.82 -0.25
CA GLY A 254 20.20 -2.86 1.22
C GLY A 254 20.88 -1.63 1.85
N PRO A 255 22.11 -1.27 1.42
CA PRO A 255 22.82 -0.12 1.99
C PRO A 255 22.17 1.26 1.72
N VAL A 256 21.36 1.39 0.66
CA VAL A 256 20.78 2.66 0.21
C VAL A 256 19.38 2.89 0.80
N LEU A 257 18.66 1.82 1.16
CA LEU A 257 17.30 1.91 1.72
C LEU A 257 17.24 2.76 3.00
N PRO A 258 18.17 2.66 3.98
CA PRO A 258 18.17 3.53 5.15
C PRO A 258 18.22 5.01 4.80
N GLU A 259 19.00 5.38 3.77
CA GLU A 259 19.07 6.76 3.30
C GLU A 259 17.76 7.19 2.63
N ILE A 260 17.11 6.33 1.85
CA ILE A 260 15.79 6.61 1.25
C ILE A 260 14.78 6.93 2.36
N LEU A 261 14.68 6.09 3.40
CA LEU A 261 13.74 6.29 4.50
C LEU A 261 14.07 7.57 5.30
N ARG A 262 15.36 7.82 5.56
CA ARG A 262 15.83 9.06 6.21
C ARG A 262 15.47 10.30 5.41
N GLU A 263 15.68 10.30 4.10
CA GLU A 263 15.36 11.44 3.23
C GLU A 263 13.85 11.66 3.09
N ILE A 264 13.03 10.60 3.20
CA ILE A 264 11.57 10.77 3.30
C ILE A 264 11.24 11.52 4.59
N ALA A 265 11.74 11.05 5.74
CA ALA A 265 11.48 11.69 7.03
C ALA A 265 11.95 13.16 7.06
N LEU A 266 13.13 13.46 6.52
CA LEU A 266 13.62 14.84 6.41
C LEU A 266 12.75 15.71 5.51
N ALA A 267 12.32 15.17 4.36
CA ALA A 267 11.47 15.89 3.42
C ALA A 267 10.07 16.19 3.97
N THR A 268 9.62 15.43 4.97
CA THR A 268 8.31 15.56 5.62
C THR A 268 8.39 16.15 7.03
N GLY A 269 9.57 16.53 7.52
CA GLY A 269 9.76 17.06 8.87
C GLY A 269 9.51 16.04 9.99
N SER A 270 9.58 14.75 9.69
CA SER A 270 9.35 13.67 10.66
C SER A 270 10.60 13.41 11.51
N LEU A 271 10.38 13.11 12.78
CA LEU A 271 11.46 12.78 13.70
C LEU A 271 12.16 11.49 13.26
N SER A 272 13.49 11.49 13.26
CA SER A 272 14.25 10.27 13.06
C SER A 272 14.09 9.34 14.26
N GLY A 273 14.03 8.03 14.02
CA GLY A 273 13.87 7.03 15.08
C GLY A 273 14.09 5.61 14.58
N SER A 274 14.07 4.65 15.50
CA SER A 274 14.31 3.22 15.22
C SER A 274 13.32 2.63 14.22
N TYR A 275 12.09 3.16 14.16
CA TYR A 275 11.07 2.74 13.20
C TYR A 275 11.52 2.88 11.73
N LEU A 276 12.32 3.90 11.40
CA LEU A 276 12.87 4.06 10.05
C LEU A 276 13.90 2.99 9.73
N SER A 277 14.77 2.65 10.70
CA SER A 277 15.74 1.58 10.55
C SER A 277 15.06 0.23 10.37
N SER A 278 14.01 -0.05 11.15
CA SER A 278 13.20 -1.27 11.00
C SER A 278 12.50 -1.33 9.63
N ALA A 279 12.00 -0.20 9.12
CA ALA A 279 11.41 -0.12 7.77
C ALA A 279 12.46 -0.25 6.64
N ALA A 280 13.72 0.08 6.91
CA ALA A 280 14.79 -0.04 5.93
C ALA A 280 15.44 -1.44 5.90
N ASP A 281 15.34 -2.21 6.98
CA ASP A 281 15.88 -3.57 7.11
C ASP A 281 15.01 -4.61 6.38
N LEU A 282 14.96 -4.46 5.05
CA LEU A 282 14.12 -5.25 4.18
C LEU A 282 14.87 -6.49 3.70
N PRO A 283 14.34 -7.73 3.78
CA PRO A 283 14.90 -8.86 3.04
C PRO A 283 14.79 -8.67 1.53
N THR A 284 15.51 -9.45 0.73
CA THR A 284 15.49 -9.30 -0.74
C THR A 284 14.09 -9.51 -1.30
N GLY A 285 13.62 -8.57 -2.12
CA GLY A 285 12.28 -8.53 -2.69
C GLY A 285 11.21 -7.90 -1.79
N ALA A 286 11.54 -7.55 -0.54
CA ALA A 286 10.61 -6.88 0.37
C ALA A 286 10.60 -5.37 0.14
N PHE A 287 9.53 -4.73 0.61
CA PHE A 287 9.33 -3.29 0.47
C PHE A 287 8.60 -2.70 1.67
N SER A 288 8.88 -1.42 1.92
CA SER A 288 8.11 -0.59 2.86
C SER A 288 7.35 0.50 2.11
N ILE A 289 6.08 0.68 2.49
CA ILE A 289 5.18 1.71 1.99
C ILE A 289 5.12 2.81 3.02
N VAL A 290 5.65 4.00 2.70
CA VAL A 290 5.61 5.16 3.59
C VAL A 290 4.46 6.06 3.16
N HIS A 291 3.42 6.13 3.98
CA HIS A 291 2.21 6.91 3.72
C HIS A 291 2.39 8.36 4.15
N LEU A 292 2.17 9.28 3.21
CA LEU A 292 2.32 10.72 3.37
C LEU A 292 1.00 11.42 3.06
N SER A 293 0.72 12.51 3.77
CA SER A 293 -0.47 13.30 3.51
C SER A 293 -0.31 14.16 2.26
N ALA A 294 -1.26 14.07 1.33
CA ALA A 294 -1.36 14.99 0.19
C ALA A 294 -2.03 16.31 0.59
N THR A 295 -2.76 16.32 1.71
CA THR A 295 -3.66 17.41 2.13
C THR A 295 -3.11 18.22 3.31
N ASN A 296 -2.21 17.62 4.10
CA ASN A 296 -1.46 18.26 5.16
C ASN A 296 0.02 17.79 5.10
N PRO A 297 0.84 18.32 4.17
CA PRO A 297 2.22 17.86 3.99
C PRO A 297 3.13 18.03 5.21
N SER A 298 2.74 18.87 6.17
CA SER A 298 3.45 19.09 7.44
C SER A 298 3.17 18.02 8.51
N SER A 299 2.22 17.11 8.29
CA SER A 299 1.90 16.02 9.25
C SER A 299 3.01 14.97 9.38
N GLY A 300 4.05 15.02 8.55
CA GLY A 300 5.09 14.01 8.55
C GLY A 300 4.69 12.69 7.89
N ILE A 301 5.39 11.63 8.27
CA ILE A 301 5.06 10.24 7.93
C ILE A 301 3.84 9.85 8.76
N ILE A 302 2.74 9.49 8.09
CA ILE A 302 1.50 9.09 8.74
C ILE A 302 1.60 7.65 9.25
N SER A 303 2.12 6.77 8.40
CA SER A 303 2.38 5.37 8.77
C SER A 303 3.39 4.73 7.82
N ILE A 304 3.92 3.59 8.24
CA ILE A 304 4.77 2.73 7.42
C ILE A 304 4.24 1.30 7.49
N GLU A 305 4.04 0.67 6.34
CA GLU A 305 3.74 -0.76 6.23
C GLU A 305 4.92 -1.49 5.60
N THR A 306 5.26 -2.68 6.07
CA THR A 306 6.35 -3.50 5.52
C THR A 306 5.80 -4.83 5.01
N HIS A 307 6.17 -5.19 3.79
CA HIS A 307 5.68 -6.38 3.12
C HIS A 307 6.85 -7.20 2.55
N GLU A 308 6.78 -8.50 2.75
CA GLU A 308 7.71 -9.47 2.16
C GLU A 308 7.14 -10.05 0.86
N PRO A 309 8.01 -10.45 -0.08
CA PRO A 309 7.58 -11.14 -1.28
C PRO A 309 7.03 -12.51 -0.89
N ARG A 310 5.92 -12.89 -1.52
CA ARG A 310 5.31 -14.19 -1.27
C ARG A 310 6.09 -15.27 -2.03
N ALA A 311 6.34 -16.38 -1.34
CA ALA A 311 7.07 -17.55 -1.82
C ALA A 311 6.12 -18.57 -2.45
#